data_AF-A0A7W8BLE6-F1
#
_entry.id   AF-A0A7W8BLE6-F1
#
_cell.length_a   1.000
_cell.length_b   1.000
_cell.length_c   1.000
_cell.angle_alpha   90.00
_cell.angle_beta   90.00
_cell.angle_gamma   90.00
#
_symmetry.space_group_name_H-M   'P 1'
#
loop_
_entity.id
_entity.type
_entity.pdbx_description
1 polymer ?
#
loop_
_entity_poly.entity_id
_entity_poly.type
_entity_poly.pdbx_seq_one_letter_code
_entity_poly.pdbx_strand_id
1 'polypeptide(L)'
;MMNTSWMETADLAAGRGALGAGLIVAGVVVLALLIGMFVFGSRRVKKSTVRRPRPDEQPRMPEGGPVHEVRERREPDEMPRSDERLSPHQLKDHGNAGSRTSASQERPRWDEGGSGGFGSGGPGRH
;
A
#
# COMPACT_ATOMS: atom_id res chain seq x y z
N MET A 1 -55.49 7.88 51.99
CA MET A 1 -55.08 8.23 50.62
C MET A 1 -54.05 7.20 50.18
N MET A 2 -54.40 6.33 49.22
CA MET A 2 -53.46 5.36 48.66
C MET A 2 -52.56 6.10 47.66
N ASN A 3 -51.26 5.95 47.85
CA ASN A 3 -50.21 6.52 47.03
C ASN A 3 -50.12 5.79 45.67
N THR A 4 -50.73 6.37 44.64
CA THR A 4 -50.78 5.86 43.27
C THR A 4 -49.49 6.08 42.46
N SER A 5 -48.47 6.70 43.04
CA SER A 5 -47.17 6.98 42.38
C SER A 5 -46.44 5.72 41.92
N TRP A 6 -46.65 4.58 42.58
CA TRP A 6 -46.09 3.28 42.17
C TRP A 6 -46.79 2.68 40.95
N MET A 7 -48.07 3.02 40.72
CA MET A 7 -48.80 2.58 39.52
C MET A 7 -48.47 3.46 38.30
N GLU A 8 -48.35 4.78 38.50
CA GLU A 8 -47.94 5.70 37.42
C GLU A 8 -46.51 5.45 36.94
N THR A 9 -45.58 5.13 37.84
CA THR A 9 -44.19 4.80 37.46
C THR A 9 -44.08 3.47 36.72
N ALA A 10 -44.88 2.46 37.10
CA ALA A 10 -44.94 1.18 36.40
C ALA A 10 -45.51 1.33 34.97
N ASP A 11 -46.51 2.18 34.78
CA ASP A 11 -47.15 2.42 33.48
C ASP A 11 -46.23 3.21 32.52
N LEU A 12 -45.50 4.21 33.05
CA LEU A 12 -44.47 4.94 32.30
C LEU A 12 -43.26 4.05 31.94
N ALA A 13 -42.85 3.15 32.84
CA ALA A 13 -41.79 2.18 32.57
C ALA A 13 -42.23 1.10 31.56
N ALA A 14 -43.49 0.65 31.61
CA ALA A 14 -44.07 -0.26 30.64
C ALA A 14 -44.17 0.40 29.25
N GLY A 15 -44.63 1.66 29.18
CA GLY A 15 -44.67 2.44 27.93
C GLY A 15 -43.29 2.72 27.34
N ARG A 16 -42.28 3.05 28.17
CA ARG A 16 -40.92 3.33 27.69
C ARG A 16 -40.10 2.06 27.42
N GLY A 17 -40.35 0.98 28.15
CA GLY A 17 -39.74 -0.34 27.93
C GLY A 17 -40.24 -1.02 26.65
N ALA A 18 -41.54 -0.91 26.34
CA ALA A 18 -42.11 -1.40 25.09
C ALA A 18 -41.54 -0.68 23.86
N LEU A 19 -41.34 0.64 23.95
CA LEU A 19 -40.68 1.42 22.89
C LEU A 19 -39.21 1.03 22.72
N GLY A 20 -38.47 0.82 23.81
CA GLY A 20 -37.08 0.36 23.76
C GLY A 20 -36.93 -1.03 23.14
N ALA A 21 -37.77 -1.98 23.55
CA ALA A 21 -37.78 -3.33 22.98
C ALA A 21 -38.16 -3.32 21.49
N GLY A 22 -39.16 -2.51 21.11
CA GLY A 22 -39.56 -2.34 19.70
C GLY A 22 -38.44 -1.81 18.81
N LEU A 23 -37.67 -0.81 19.29
CA LEU A 23 -36.53 -0.28 18.56
C LEU A 23 -35.39 -1.30 18.40
N ILE A 24 -35.13 -2.12 19.42
CA ILE A 24 -34.13 -3.20 19.32
C ILE A 24 -34.57 -4.23 18.28
N VAL A 25 -35.84 -4.68 18.32
CA VAL A 25 -36.38 -5.62 17.34
C VAL A 25 -36.31 -5.04 15.92
N ALA A 26 -36.72 -3.78 15.73
CA ALA A 26 -36.63 -3.09 14.45
C ALA A 26 -35.17 -3.03 13.95
N GLY A 27 -34.22 -2.71 14.84
CA GLY A 27 -32.79 -2.70 14.53
C GLY A 27 -32.28 -4.09 14.09
N VAL A 28 -32.69 -5.15 14.77
CA VAL A 28 -32.33 -6.54 14.40
C VAL A 28 -32.91 -6.91 13.04
N VAL A 29 -34.15 -6.52 12.76
CA VAL A 29 -34.79 -6.77 11.45
C VAL A 29 -34.01 -6.07 10.34
N VAL A 30 -33.66 -4.78 10.51
CA VAL A 30 -32.87 -4.03 9.54
C VAL A 30 -31.49 -4.68 9.34
N LEU A 31 -30.82 -5.08 10.44
CA LEU A 31 -29.53 -5.76 10.36
C LEU A 31 -29.62 -7.09 9.59
N ALA A 32 -30.64 -7.91 9.86
CA ALA A 32 -30.86 -9.17 9.16
C ALA A 32 -31.10 -8.95 7.66
N LEU A 33 -31.86 -7.92 7.28
CA LEU A 33 -32.08 -7.55 5.89
C LEU A 33 -30.78 -7.12 5.20
N LEU A 34 -29.95 -6.30 5.86
CA LEU A 34 -28.66 -5.86 5.32
C LEU A 34 -27.69 -7.03 5.11
N ILE A 35 -27.57 -7.91 6.10
CA ILE A 35 -26.75 -9.13 6.00
C ILE A 35 -27.27 -10.02 4.86
N GLY A 36 -28.60 -10.22 4.78
CA GLY A 36 -29.22 -11.00 3.72
C GLY A 36 -28.90 -10.46 2.33
N MET A 37 -29.05 -9.14 2.13
CA MET A 37 -28.74 -8.47 0.87
C MET A 37 -27.25 -8.59 0.50
N PHE A 38 -26.35 -8.39 1.46
CA PHE A 38 -24.91 -8.55 1.25
C PHE A 38 -24.51 -9.98 0.89
N VAL A 39 -25.04 -10.98 1.59
CA VAL A 39 -24.77 -12.41 1.32
C VAL A 39 -25.33 -12.80 -0.06
N PHE A 40 -26.53 -12.36 -0.40
CA PHE A 40 -27.13 -12.64 -1.71
C PHE A 40 -26.37 -11.96 -2.86
N GLY A 41 -25.98 -10.69 -2.68
CA GLY A 41 -25.17 -9.94 -3.63
C GLY A 41 -23.80 -10.58 -3.84
N SER A 42 -23.06 -10.84 -2.77
CA SER A 42 -21.74 -11.48 -2.82
C SER A 42 -21.78 -12.89 -3.44
N ARG A 43 -22.83 -13.69 -3.17
CA ARG A 43 -23.03 -14.99 -3.82
C ARG A 43 -23.31 -14.84 -5.32
N ARG A 44 -24.06 -13.83 -5.75
CA ARG A 44 -24.30 -13.56 -7.18
C ARG A 44 -23.00 -13.17 -7.89
N VAL A 45 -22.20 -12.28 -7.30
CA VAL A 45 -20.89 -11.87 -7.84
C VAL A 45 -19.92 -13.04 -7.95
N LYS A 46 -19.87 -13.93 -6.95
CA LYS A 46 -19.03 -15.14 -7.02
C LYS A 46 -19.44 -16.10 -8.15
N LYS A 47 -20.70 -16.05 -8.60
CA LYS A 47 -21.21 -16.88 -9.71
C LYS A 47 -21.04 -16.21 -11.07
N SER A 48 -20.88 -14.88 -11.12
CA SER A 48 -20.61 -14.16 -12.36
C SER A 48 -19.12 -14.17 -12.69
N THR A 49 -18.79 -15.03 -13.65
CA THR A 49 -17.83 -14.83 -14.74
C THR A 49 -16.35 -15.21 -14.64
N VAL A 50 -15.70 -15.43 -13.50
CA VAL A 50 -14.42 -16.19 -13.48
C VAL A 50 -14.31 -16.92 -12.15
N ARG A 51 -14.25 -18.27 -12.18
CA ARG A 51 -13.91 -19.05 -10.98
C ARG A 51 -12.55 -18.59 -10.50
N ARG A 52 -12.44 -18.17 -9.24
CA ARG A 52 -11.15 -17.86 -8.63
C ARG A 52 -10.19 -19.01 -8.96
N PRO A 53 -8.99 -18.75 -9.51
CA PRO A 53 -8.04 -19.80 -9.82
C PRO A 53 -7.83 -20.66 -8.58
N ARG A 54 -7.94 -21.97 -8.74
CA ARG A 54 -7.55 -22.90 -7.68
C ARG A 54 -6.03 -22.78 -7.44
N PRO A 55 -5.53 -23.23 -6.27
CA PRO A 55 -4.10 -23.24 -5.99
C PRO A 55 -3.25 -23.93 -7.06
N ASP A 56 -3.79 -24.96 -7.73
CA ASP A 56 -3.16 -25.66 -8.85
C ASP A 56 -3.18 -24.88 -10.17
N GLU A 57 -4.17 -24.01 -10.35
CA GLU A 57 -4.31 -23.12 -11.51
C GLU A 57 -3.48 -21.83 -11.34
N GLN A 58 -2.79 -21.66 -10.21
CA GLN A 58 -1.90 -20.51 -10.02
C GLN A 58 -0.69 -20.61 -10.96
N PRO A 59 -0.25 -19.49 -11.56
CA PRO A 59 0.96 -19.43 -12.37
C PRO A 59 2.14 -20.04 -11.61
N ARG A 60 2.79 -21.03 -12.22
CA ARG A 60 4.02 -21.63 -11.69
C ARG A 60 5.22 -20.82 -12.16
N MET A 61 6.31 -20.93 -11.40
CA MET A 61 7.60 -20.40 -11.85
C MET A 61 7.94 -21.04 -13.21
N PRO A 62 8.29 -20.25 -14.23
CA PRO A 62 8.79 -20.79 -15.49
C PRO A 62 10.05 -21.66 -15.25
N GLU A 63 10.33 -22.59 -16.15
CA GLU A 63 11.51 -23.47 -16.06
C GLU A 63 12.83 -22.69 -15.98
N GLY A 64 12.89 -21.51 -16.63
CA GLY A 64 14.05 -20.60 -16.59
C GLY A 64 14.15 -19.74 -15.34
N GLY A 65 13.28 -19.92 -14.34
CA GLY A 65 13.20 -19.06 -13.17
C GLY A 65 12.42 -17.76 -13.41
N PRO A 66 12.37 -16.86 -12.41
CA PRO A 66 11.68 -15.59 -12.55
C PRO A 66 12.37 -14.72 -13.61
N VAL A 67 11.58 -14.03 -14.44
CA VAL A 67 12.12 -13.00 -15.33
C VAL A 67 12.68 -11.88 -14.45
N HIS A 68 14.00 -11.76 -14.39
CA HIS A 68 14.66 -10.65 -13.73
C HIS A 68 14.63 -9.42 -14.64
N GLU A 69 14.54 -8.23 -14.05
CA GLU A 69 14.86 -7.00 -14.75
C GLU A 69 16.31 -7.05 -15.25
N VAL A 70 16.56 -6.64 -16.50
CA VAL A 70 17.92 -6.47 -17.01
C VAL A 70 18.51 -5.26 -16.29
N ARG A 71 19.38 -5.51 -15.31
CA ARG A 71 20.13 -4.47 -14.60
C ARG A 71 21.50 -4.36 -15.24
N GLU A 72 21.72 -3.30 -16.00
CA GLU A 72 23.05 -2.96 -16.52
C GLU A 72 23.64 -1.82 -15.69
N ARG A 73 24.82 -2.06 -15.12
CA ARG A 73 25.65 -1.03 -14.51
C ARG A 73 26.48 -0.37 -15.61
N ARG A 74 26.38 0.95 -15.68
CA ARG A 74 27.19 1.78 -16.59
C ARG A 74 28.43 2.30 -15.90
N GLU A 75 29.50 2.47 -16.65
CA GLU A 75 30.73 3.07 -16.17
C GLU A 75 30.48 4.54 -15.82
N PRO A 76 30.94 5.03 -14.66
CA PRO A 76 30.92 6.45 -14.37
C PRO A 76 31.83 7.19 -15.37
N ASP A 77 31.39 8.35 -15.86
CA ASP A 77 32.25 9.23 -16.64
C ASP A 77 33.09 10.08 -15.69
N GLU A 78 34.39 10.20 -15.98
CA GLU A 78 35.32 11.01 -15.19
C GLU A 78 35.00 12.50 -15.34
N MET A 79 35.07 13.24 -14.23
CA MET A 79 34.84 14.68 -14.24
C MET A 79 35.99 15.39 -14.96
N PRO A 80 35.71 16.28 -15.93
CA PRO A 80 36.76 17.08 -16.56
C PRO A 80 37.52 17.91 -15.51
N ARG A 81 38.85 17.87 -15.57
CA ARG A 81 39.71 18.70 -14.72
C ARG A 81 39.95 20.03 -15.44
N SER A 82 39.30 21.09 -14.98
CA SER A 82 39.47 22.45 -15.49
C SER A 82 39.54 23.45 -14.34
N ASP A 83 40.20 24.58 -14.58
CA ASP A 83 40.26 25.69 -13.63
C ASP A 83 38.93 26.47 -13.55
N GLU A 84 38.04 26.25 -14.51
CA GLU A 84 36.70 26.85 -14.56
C GLU A 84 35.65 25.98 -13.87
N ARG A 85 34.66 26.63 -13.24
CA ARG A 85 33.48 25.95 -12.68
C ARG A 85 32.58 25.48 -13.81
N LEU A 86 32.33 24.18 -13.88
CA LEU A 86 31.37 23.58 -14.79
C LEU A 86 30.00 23.46 -14.12
N SER A 87 28.97 23.90 -14.83
CA SER A 87 27.56 23.67 -14.48
C SER A 87 27.04 22.39 -15.16
N PRO A 88 25.95 21.78 -14.66
CA PRO A 88 25.50 20.46 -15.11
C PRO A 88 25.25 20.33 -16.62
N HIS A 89 24.79 21.40 -17.26
CA HIS A 89 24.52 21.40 -18.71
C HIS A 89 25.79 21.50 -19.57
N GLN A 90 26.92 21.89 -18.97
CA GLN A 90 28.22 21.94 -19.62
C GLN A 90 28.96 20.58 -19.53
N LEU A 91 28.45 19.64 -18.73
CA LEU A 91 28.99 18.29 -18.64
C LEU A 91 28.50 17.46 -19.84
N LYS A 92 29.38 16.61 -20.37
CA LYS A 92 29.04 15.63 -21.39
C LYS A 92 27.87 14.76 -20.89
N ASP A 93 26.87 14.55 -21.75
CA ASP A 93 25.66 13.79 -21.44
C ASP A 93 24.98 14.23 -20.12
N HIS A 94 25.07 15.53 -19.81
CA HIS A 94 24.57 16.18 -18.60
C HIS A 94 25.10 15.59 -17.29
N GLY A 95 26.26 14.91 -17.33
CA GLY A 95 26.91 14.27 -16.19
C GLY A 95 26.19 13.05 -15.62
N ASN A 96 25.08 12.62 -16.23
CA ASN A 96 24.20 11.58 -15.67
C ASN A 96 24.09 10.31 -16.54
N ALA A 97 24.59 10.35 -17.77
CA ALA A 97 24.48 9.23 -18.69
C ALA A 97 25.87 8.72 -19.09
N GLY A 98 26.41 7.82 -18.26
CA GLY A 98 27.45 6.91 -18.74
C GLY A 98 26.90 6.17 -19.97
N SER A 99 27.66 6.17 -21.06
CA SER A 99 27.28 5.50 -22.32
C SER A 99 27.95 4.13 -22.49
N ARG A 100 28.88 3.79 -21.58
CA ARG A 100 29.67 2.56 -21.61
C ARG A 100 29.22 1.61 -20.52
N THR A 101 29.10 0.33 -20.84
CA THR A 101 28.90 -0.75 -19.86
C THR A 101 30.11 -0.82 -18.94
N SER A 102 29.90 -0.90 -17.61
CA SER A 102 31.03 -1.03 -16.69
C SER A 102 31.67 -2.40 -16.75
N ALA A 103 33.00 -2.45 -16.57
CA ALA A 103 33.79 -3.68 -16.56
C ALA A 103 33.33 -4.71 -15.50
N SER A 104 32.75 -4.25 -14.39
CA SER A 104 32.06 -5.10 -13.41
C SER A 104 30.58 -4.74 -13.37
N GLN A 105 29.73 -5.77 -13.38
CA GLN A 105 28.28 -5.67 -13.17
C GLN A 105 27.89 -5.97 -11.71
N GLU A 106 28.88 -6.23 -10.84
CA GLU A 106 28.64 -6.42 -9.42
C GLU A 106 28.24 -5.09 -8.77
N ARG A 107 27.36 -5.19 -7.75
CA ARG A 107 26.97 -4.02 -6.97
C ARG A 107 28.17 -3.59 -6.12
N PRO A 108 28.71 -2.36 -6.30
CA PRO A 108 29.82 -1.91 -5.48
C PRO A 108 29.40 -1.91 -4.02
N ARG A 109 30.24 -2.52 -3.18
CA ARG A 109 30.13 -2.40 -1.72
C ARG A 109 30.74 -1.05 -1.33
N TRP A 110 30.18 -0.41 -0.31
CA TRP A 110 30.75 0.83 0.21
C TRP A 110 32.11 0.49 0.86
N ASP A 111 33.15 1.20 0.43
CA ASP A 111 34.50 1.12 1.00
C ASP A 111 34.87 2.51 1.55
N GLU A 112 35.57 2.53 2.68
CA GLU A 112 35.95 3.78 3.34
C GLU A 112 36.92 4.59 2.44
N GLY A 113 36.55 5.83 2.13
CA GLY A 113 37.26 6.67 1.15
C GLY A 113 36.73 6.59 -0.30
N GLY A 114 35.83 5.65 -0.61
CA GLY A 114 35.14 5.55 -1.90
C GLY A 114 33.77 6.23 -1.85
N SER A 115 33.69 7.50 -2.26
CA SER A 115 32.39 8.17 -2.36
C SER A 115 31.60 7.61 -3.55
N GLY A 116 30.73 6.63 -3.27
CA GLY A 116 29.61 6.29 -4.13
C GLY A 116 28.68 7.49 -4.21
N GLY A 117 28.91 8.36 -5.19
CA GLY A 117 28.26 9.65 -5.28
C GLY A 117 26.79 9.53 -5.64
N PHE A 118 25.91 9.47 -4.65
CA PHE A 118 24.59 10.12 -4.64
C PHE A 118 24.21 10.44 -3.17
N GLY A 119 24.15 11.73 -2.79
CA GLY A 119 23.34 12.17 -1.63
C GLY A 119 24.01 12.57 -0.30
N SER A 120 25.31 12.84 -0.19
CA SER A 120 25.87 13.40 1.06
C SER A 120 25.78 14.93 1.09
N GLY A 121 24.58 15.46 1.29
CA GLY A 121 24.37 16.86 1.66
C GLY A 121 24.82 17.08 3.11
N GLY A 122 26.09 17.40 3.32
CA GLY A 122 26.64 17.82 4.62
C GLY A 122 27.32 19.18 4.49
N PRO A 123 27.07 20.17 5.37
CA PRO A 123 27.71 21.47 5.28
C PRO A 123 29.20 21.29 5.58
N GLY A 124 30.05 21.66 4.62
CA GLY A 124 31.50 21.61 4.78
C GLY A 124 31.95 22.41 6.01
N ARG A 125 32.85 21.84 6.81
CA ARG A 125 33.51 22.58 7.89
C ARG A 125 34.65 23.42 7.33
N HIS A 126 34.72 24.66 7.81
CA HIS A 126 35.88 25.55 7.73
C HIS A 126 37.10 24.96 8.43
#